data_AF-A0A5B1RFK7-F1
#
_entry.id   AF-A0A5B1RFK7-F1
#
_cell.length_a   1.000
_cell.length_b   1.000
_cell.length_c   1.000
_cell.angle_alpha   90.00
_cell.angle_beta   90.00
_cell.angle_gamma   90.00
#
_symmetry.space_group_name_H-M   'P 1'
#
loop_
_entity.id
_entity.type
_entity.pdbx_description
1 polymer ?
#
loop_
_entity_poly.entity_id
_entity_poly.type
_entity_poly.pdbx_seq_one_letter_code
_entity_poly.pdbx_strand_id
1 'polypeptide(L)'
;SSRWILRPFTEPECNAALPDRKRQMRAFNRLVSSMRARVEQAFGMLKGRFPGLKTMGTPHDIKDAYRAVEALMAVHNFCIDHDDHPDQLPFFD
;
A
#
# COMPACT_ATOMS: atom_id res chain seq x y z
N SER A 1 -3.16 19.15 -3.17
CA SER A 1 -3.77 17.87 -2.77
C SER A 1 -5.01 17.67 -3.64
N SER A 2 -5.19 16.50 -4.29
CA SER A 2 -6.44 16.25 -5.03
C SER A 2 -7.61 16.09 -4.05
N ARG A 3 -8.83 16.42 -4.50
CA ARG A 3 -10.04 16.44 -3.66
C ARG A 3 -10.39 15.07 -3.05
N TRP A 4 -9.79 13.99 -3.54
CA TRP A 4 -10.14 12.60 -3.22
C TRP A 4 -9.14 11.89 -2.31
N ILE A 5 -8.02 12.54 -1.95
CA ILE A 5 -7.00 11.93 -1.10
C ILE A 5 -7.21 12.36 0.35
N LEU A 6 -7.50 11.39 1.21
CA LEU A 6 -7.41 11.57 2.65
C LEU A 6 -5.94 11.81 3.02
N ARG A 7 -5.62 13.07 3.31
CA ARG A 7 -4.27 13.47 3.74
C ARG A 7 -4.16 13.48 5.26
N PRO A 8 -3.00 13.11 5.81
CA PRO A 8 -2.68 13.44 7.19
C PRO A 8 -2.77 14.95 7.43
N PHE A 9 -3.13 15.33 8.65
CA PHE A 9 -3.02 16.70 9.13
C PHE A 9 -1.54 17.10 9.21
N THR A 10 -1.21 18.31 8.79
CA THR A 10 0.15 18.84 8.94
C THR A 10 0.43 19.20 10.39
N GLU A 11 1.71 19.36 10.70
CA GLU A 11 2.15 19.74 12.03
C GLU A 11 1.63 21.11 12.48
N PRO A 12 1.59 22.17 11.62
CA PRO A 12 0.91 23.42 11.95
C PRO A 12 -0.57 23.25 12.26
N GLU A 13 -1.31 22.47 11.46
CA GLU A 13 -2.73 22.19 11.69
C GLU A 13 -2.93 21.51 13.07
N CYS A 14 -2.10 20.53 13.41
CA CYS A 14 -2.16 19.86 14.71
C CYS A 14 -1.79 20.80 15.86
N ASN A 15 -0.85 21.72 15.66
CA ASN A 15 -0.38 22.63 16.71
C ASN A 15 -1.35 23.78 16.99
N ALA A 16 -2.13 24.20 15.99
CA ALA A 16 -3.17 25.22 16.14
C ALA A 16 -4.46 24.69 16.79
N ALA A 17 -4.62 23.37 16.92
CA ALA A 17 -5.83 22.76 17.47
C ALA A 17 -5.85 22.72 19.01
N LEU A 18 -7.06 22.79 19.59
CA LEU A 18 -7.30 22.53 21.02
C LEU A 18 -6.78 21.14 21.43
N PRO A 19 -6.41 20.91 22.71
CA PRO A 19 -5.75 19.68 23.16
C PRO A 19 -6.45 18.38 22.73
N ASP A 20 -7.77 18.29 22.90
CA ASP A 20 -8.53 17.09 22.53
C ASP A 20 -8.56 16.87 21.01
N ARG A 21 -8.73 17.95 20.25
CA ARG A 21 -8.73 17.90 18.79
C ARG A 21 -7.34 17.53 18.25
N LYS A 22 -6.28 18.09 18.82
CA LYS A 22 -4.88 17.75 18.52
C LYS A 22 -4.62 16.26 18.75
N ARG A 23 -5.12 15.69 19.85
CA ARG A 23 -5.01 14.24 20.13
C ARG A 23 -5.72 13.42 19.04
N GLN A 24 -6.94 13.78 18.66
CA GLN A 24 -7.68 13.11 17.59
C GLN A 24 -6.96 13.18 16.24
N MET A 25 -6.44 14.35 15.87
CA MET A 25 -5.70 14.56 14.61
C MET A 25 -4.43 13.71 14.55
N ARG A 26 -3.66 13.65 15.65
CA ARG A 26 -2.48 12.78 15.73
C ARG A 26 -2.84 11.30 15.66
N ALA A 27 -3.93 10.87 16.30
CA ALA A 27 -4.43 9.50 16.21
C ALA A 27 -4.86 9.16 14.77
N PHE A 28 -5.54 10.08 14.08
CA PHE A 28 -5.88 9.93 12.66
C PHE A 28 -4.63 9.80 11.79
N ASN A 29 -3.63 10.66 11.97
CA ASN A 29 -2.36 10.56 11.22
C ASN A 29 -1.67 9.21 11.43
N ARG A 30 -1.67 8.70 12.68
CA ARG A 30 -1.12 7.38 13.00
C ARG A 30 -1.87 6.27 12.28
N LEU A 31 -3.20 6.33 12.23
CA LEU A 31 -4.03 5.36 11.52
C LEU A 31 -3.78 5.37 10.01
N VAL A 32 -3.75 6.56 9.39
CA VAL A 32 -3.47 6.69 7.95
C VAL A 32 -2.06 6.17 7.63
N SER A 33 -1.07 6.52 8.45
CA SER A 33 0.31 6.06 8.28
C SER A 33 0.42 4.53 8.39
N SER A 34 -0.23 3.92 9.39
CA SER A 34 -0.19 2.46 9.55
C SER A 34 -0.88 1.73 8.40
N MET A 35 -1.98 2.27 7.88
CA MET A 35 -2.65 1.71 6.72
C MET A 35 -1.75 1.77 5.47
N ARG A 36 -1.09 2.91 5.24
CA ARG A 36 -0.14 3.05 4.14
C ARG A 36 1.02 2.07 4.24
N ALA A 37 1.61 1.93 5.43
CA ALA A 37 2.70 0.98 5.67
C ALA A 37 2.28 -0.46 5.31
N ARG A 38 1.06 -0.88 5.68
CA ARG A 38 0.52 -2.21 5.31
C ARG A 38 0.33 -2.37 3.81
N VAL A 39 -0.23 -1.36 3.15
CA VAL A 39 -0.43 -1.38 1.69
C VAL A 39 0.93 -1.43 0.97
N GLU A 40 1.89 -0.60 1.39
CA GLU A 40 3.25 -0.57 0.84
C GLU A 40 3.95 -1.92 1.04
N GLN A 41 3.81 -2.54 2.22
CA GLN A 41 4.34 -3.88 2.49
C GLN A 41 3.69 -4.94 1.58
N ALA A 42 2.37 -4.93 1.41
CA ALA A 42 1.68 -5.86 0.52
C ALA A 42 2.15 -5.73 -0.94
N PHE A 43 2.32 -4.50 -1.42
CA PHE A 43 2.92 -4.26 -2.74
C PHE A 43 4.39 -4.67 -2.82
N GLY A 44 5.15 -4.55 -1.72
CA GLY A 44 6.50 -5.09 -1.60
C GLY A 44 6.52 -6.60 -1.84
N MET A 45 5.67 -7.34 -1.12
CA MET A 45 5.52 -8.80 -1.27
C MET A 45 5.16 -9.20 -2.71
N LEU A 46 4.21 -8.48 -3.33
CA LEU A 46 3.83 -8.74 -4.72
C LEU A 46 4.99 -8.49 -5.70
N LYS A 47 5.76 -7.41 -5.51
CA LYS A 47 6.91 -7.09 -6.38
C LYS A 47 8.08 -8.04 -6.18
N GLY A 48 8.30 -8.52 -4.95
CA GLY A 48 9.30 -9.56 -4.66
C GLY A 48 8.93 -10.88 -5.33
N ARG A 49 7.66 -11.30 -5.22
CA ARG A 49 7.17 -12.54 -5.82
C ARG A 49 7.05 -12.48 -7.33
N PHE A 50 6.63 -11.34 -7.89
CA PHE A 50 6.41 -11.14 -9.32
C PHE A 50 7.31 -10.02 -9.86
N PRO A 51 8.60 -10.31 -10.14
CA PRO A 51 9.55 -9.30 -10.61
C PRO A 51 9.12 -8.55 -11.87
N GLY A 52 8.26 -9.17 -12.71
CA GLY A 52 7.67 -8.52 -13.89
C GLY A 52 6.90 -7.23 -13.58
N LEU A 53 6.40 -7.05 -12.34
CA LEU A 53 5.81 -5.79 -11.89
C LEU A 53 6.84 -4.66 -11.79
N LYS A 54 8.11 -4.96 -11.49
CA LYS A 54 9.19 -3.96 -11.43
C LYS A 54 9.54 -3.44 -12.84
N THR A 55 9.28 -4.25 -13.86
CA THR A 55 9.56 -3.93 -15.28
C THR A 55 8.34 -3.50 -16.07
N MET A 56 7.15 -3.50 -15.47
CA MET A 56 5.95 -2.96 -16.10
C MET A 56 6.14 -1.45 -16.31
N GLY A 57 6.16 -1.03 -17.58
CA GLY A 57 6.15 0.38 -17.93
C GLY A 57 4.84 1.07 -17.53
N THR A 58 4.76 2.38 -17.77
CA THR A 58 3.53 3.13 -17.54
C THR A 58 2.38 2.55 -18.37
N PRO A 59 1.29 2.06 -17.75
CA PRO A 59 0.14 1.54 -18.48
C PRO A 59 -0.50 2.62 -19.35
N HIS A 60 -0.92 2.27 -20.56
CA HIS A 60 -1.71 3.17 -21.41
C HIS A 60 -3.12 3.39 -20.85
N ASP A 61 -3.69 2.37 -20.20
CA ASP A 61 -4.93 2.46 -19.42
C ASP A 61 -4.66 2.05 -17.97
N ILE A 62 -4.99 2.94 -17.03
CA ILE A 62 -4.85 2.69 -15.60
C ILE A 62 -5.72 1.50 -15.14
N LYS A 63 -6.84 1.22 -15.82
CA LYS A 63 -7.72 0.09 -15.51
C LYS A 63 -7.02 -1.24 -15.70
N ASP A 64 -6.14 -1.35 -16.68
CA ASP A 64 -5.37 -2.58 -16.92
C ASP A 64 -4.34 -2.79 -15.80
N ALA A 65 -3.74 -1.72 -15.29
CA ALA A 65 -2.89 -1.77 -14.10
C ALA A 65 -3.67 -2.30 -12.88
N TYR A 66 -4.89 -1.78 -12.65
CA TYR A 66 -5.73 -2.25 -11.55
C TYR A 66 -6.09 -3.73 -11.67
N ARG A 67 -6.50 -4.17 -12.87
CA ARG A 67 -6.80 -5.59 -13.13
C ARG A 67 -5.59 -6.49 -12.93
N ALA A 68 -4.41 -6.05 -13.39
CA ALA A 68 -3.18 -6.80 -13.21
C ALA A 68 -2.83 -6.95 -11.73
N VAL A 69 -2.90 -5.87 -10.95
CA VAL A 69 -2.67 -5.92 -9.49
C VAL A 69 -3.68 -6.83 -8.80
N GLU A 70 -4.97 -6.74 -9.15
CA GLU A 70 -6.03 -7.59 -8.59
C GLU A 70 -5.78 -9.08 -8.88
N ALA A 71 -5.47 -9.42 -10.13
CA ALA A 71 -5.14 -10.79 -10.52
C ALA A 71 -3.92 -11.31 -9.76
N LEU A 72 -2.87 -10.50 -9.59
CA LEU A 72 -1.67 -10.90 -8.85
C LEU A 72 -1.93 -11.09 -7.36
N MET A 73 -2.84 -10.31 -6.74
CA MET A 73 -3.28 -10.57 -5.37
C MET A 73 -4.00 -11.91 -5.25
N ALA A 74 -4.89 -12.23 -6.20
CA ALA A 74 -5.60 -13.51 -6.21
C ALA A 74 -4.62 -14.70 -6.36
N VAL A 75 -3.68 -14.62 -7.31
CA VAL A 75 -2.64 -15.64 -7.51
C VAL A 75 -1.74 -15.76 -6.29
N HIS A 76 -1.33 -14.64 -5.68
CA HIS A 76 -0.51 -14.64 -4.47
C HIS A 76 -1.17 -15.39 -3.31
N ASN A 77 -2.45 -15.12 -3.07
CA ASN A 77 -3.22 -15.80 -2.02
C ASN A 77 -3.40 -17.29 -2.34
N PHE A 78 -3.70 -17.62 -3.59
CA PHE A 78 -3.79 -19.01 -4.03
C PHE A 78 -2.50 -19.78 -3.74
N CYS A 79 -1.33 -19.20 -4.04
CA CYS A 79 -0.05 -19.83 -3.71
C CYS A 79 0.16 -20.01 -2.21
N ILE A 80 -0.19 -19.02 -1.38
CA ILE A 80 -0.11 -19.15 0.09
C ILE A 80 -0.97 -20.30 0.59
N ASP A 81 -2.19 -20.45 0.06
CA ASP A 81 -3.10 -21.54 0.43
C ASP A 81 -2.54 -22.93 0.04
N HIS A 82 -1.59 -22.98 -0.88
CA HIS A 82 -0.90 -24.20 -1.34
C HIS A 82 0.52 -24.34 -0.78
N ASP A 83 0.86 -23.58 0.28
CA ASP A 83 2.17 -23.59 0.95
C ASP A 83 3.35 -23.17 0.05
N ASP A 84 3.07 -22.48 -1.05
CA ASP A 84 4.05 -21.84 -1.93
C ASP A 84 4.31 -20.41 -1.43
N HIS A 85 5.29 -20.27 -0.55
CA HIS A 85 5.60 -19.01 0.11
C HIS A 85 6.65 -18.21 -0.68
N PRO A 86 6.48 -16.89 -0.76
CA PRO A 86 7.34 -16.06 -1.61
C PRO A 86 8.80 -16.01 -1.15
N ASP A 87 9.08 -16.17 0.15
CA ASP A 87 10.43 -16.24 0.73
C ASP A 87 11.22 -17.50 0.35
N GLN A 88 10.57 -18.48 -0.25
CA GLN A 88 11.20 -19.68 -0.79
C GLN A 88 11.73 -19.47 -2.22
N LEU A 89 11.39 -18.34 -2.86
CA LEU A 89 11.81 -18.05 -4.22
C LEU A 89 13.25 -17.50 -4.26
N PRO A 90 14.10 -17.98 -5.20
CA PRO A 90 15.51 -17.62 -5.24
C PRO A 90 15.79 -16.13 -5.54
N PHE A 91 14.79 -15.36 -5.98
CA PHE A 91 14.90 -13.94 -6.33
C PHE A 91 13.94 -13.06 -5.52
N PHE A 92 13.50 -13.54 -4.35
CA PHE A 92 12.66 -12.76 -3.46
C PHE A 92 13.50 -11.70 -2.74
N ASP A 93 13.33 -10.44 -3.14
CA ASP A 93 13.92 -9.25 -2.50
C ASP A 93 12.97 -8.62 -1.48
#